data_AF-A0A1W9RDC2-F1
#
_entry.id   AF-A0A1W9RDC2-F1
#
_cell.length_a   1.000
_cell.length_b   1.000
_cell.length_c   1.000
_cell.angle_alpha   90.00
_cell.angle_beta   90.00
_cell.angle_gamma   90.00
#
_symmetry.space_group_name_H-M   'P 1'
#
loop_
_entity.id
_entity.type
_entity.pdbx_description
1 polymer ?
#
loop_
_entity_poly.entity_id
_entity_poly.type
_entity_poly.pdbx_seq_one_letter_code
_entity_poly.pdbx_strand_id
1 'polypeptide(L)' 'MLLIPPFQSIKDIFCIRVSKAVNSYHKISLNKIILKADGIPIGSKVELRIYTNEKTGLSEIKI' A
#
# COMPACT_ATOMS: atom_id res chain seq x y z
N MET A 1 12.55 -6.94 -26.64
CA MET A 1 12.66 -6.84 -25.17
C MET A 1 11.72 -5.72 -24.74
N LEU A 2 10.57 -6.03 -24.14
CA LEU A 2 9.63 -5.01 -23.67
C LEU A 2 10.12 -4.47 -22.33
N LEU A 3 10.53 -3.21 -22.31
CA LEU A 3 10.84 -2.50 -21.06
C LEU A 3 9.52 -2.18 -20.36
N ILE A 4 9.23 -2.91 -19.29
CA ILE A 4 8.09 -2.61 -18.43
C ILE A 4 8.45 -1.32 -17.67
N PRO A 5 7.63 -0.26 -17.77
CA PRO A 5 7.91 0.96 -17.03
C PRO A 5 7.93 0.65 -15.52
N PRO A 6 8.88 1.21 -14.76
CA PRO A 6 9.01 0.90 -13.34
C PRO A 6 7.79 1.31 -12.51
N PHE A 7 6.96 2.21 -13.06
CA PHE A 7 5.74 2.69 -12.44
C PHE A 7 4.62 2.74 -13.48
N GLN A 8 3.41 2.36 -13.08
CA GLN A 8 2.23 2.40 -13.95
C GLN A 8 1.52 3.75 -13.88
N SER A 9 1.72 4.51 -12.79
CA SER A 9 1.08 5.80 -12.58
C SER A 9 1.96 6.79 -11.81
N ILE A 10 1.69 8.08 -12.00
CA ILE A 10 2.24 9.19 -11.18
C ILE A 10 1.94 8.96 -9.69
N LYS A 11 0.81 8.32 -9.37
CA LYS A 11 0.42 7.94 -8.01
C LYS A 11 1.44 7.04 -7.32
N ASP A 12 2.12 6.17 -8.07
CA ASP A 12 3.10 5.24 -7.50
C ASP A 12 4.43 5.95 -7.16
N ILE A 13 4.68 7.10 -7.80
CA ILE A 13 5.85 7.96 -7.58
C ILE A 13 5.58 8.93 -6.43
N PHE A 14 4.45 9.64 -6.47
CA PHE A 14 4.05 10.65 -5.50
C PHE A 14 2.98 10.10 -4.53
N CYS A 15 3.39 9.12 -3.71
CA CYS A 15 2.58 8.58 -2.62
C CYS A 15 3.31 8.68 -1.28
N ILE A 16 2.53 8.70 -0.20
CA ILE A 16 3.06 8.51 1.14
C ILE A 16 3.34 7.01 1.31
N ARG A 17 4.56 6.67 1.73
CA ARG A 17 5.00 5.29 1.94
C ARG A 17 5.06 4.99 3.43
N VAL A 18 4.43 3.91 3.85
CA VAL A 18 4.42 3.48 5.25
C VAL A 18 4.78 2.00 5.33
N SER A 19 5.86 1.68 6.04
CA SER A 19 6.24 0.29 6.29
C SER A 19 5.48 -0.27 7.50
N LYS A 20 4.79 -1.40 7.30
CA LYS A 20 4.10 -2.13 8.37
C LYS A 20 4.35 -3.63 8.25
N ALA A 21 4.41 -4.31 9.38
CA ALA A 21 4.47 -5.76 9.42
C ALA A 21 3.06 -6.36 9.33
N VAL A 22 2.93 -7.47 8.61
CA VAL A 22 1.70 -8.28 8.58
C VAL A 22 1.57 -9.00 9.91
N ASN A 23 0.42 -8.85 10.58
CA ASN A 23 0.17 -9.52 11.85
C ASN A 23 -0.17 -11.00 11.67
N SER A 24 -0.32 -11.73 12.78
CA SER A 24 -0.68 -13.16 12.79
C SER A 24 -2.02 -13.50 12.15
N TYR A 25 -2.88 -12.50 11.93
CA TYR A 25 -4.19 -12.64 11.31
C TYR A 25 -4.19 -12.24 9.83
N HIS A 26 -3.03 -12.16 9.17
CA HIS A 26 -2.89 -11.65 7.80
C HIS A 26 -3.53 -10.28 7.60
N LYS A 27 -3.37 -9.40 8.59
CA LYS A 27 -3.90 -8.04 8.58
C LYS A 27 -2.79 -7.03 8.82
N ILE A 28 -2.97 -5.86 8.23
CA ILE A 28 -2.12 -4.69 8.45
C ILE A 28 -2.99 -3.61 9.07
N SER A 29 -2.58 -3.15 10.25
CA SER A 29 -3.26 -2.05 10.94
C SER A 29 -2.58 -0.73 10.62
N LEU A 30 -3.35 0.21 10.08
CA LEU A 30 -2.97 1.61 9.91
C LEU A 30 -3.96 2.48 10.71
N ASN A 31 -3.55 2.88 11.91
CA ASN A 31 -4.39 3.57 12.89
C ASN A 31 -5.71 2.81 13.14
N LYS A 32 -6.84 3.35 12.69
CA LYS A 32 -8.18 2.78 12.84
C LYS A 32 -8.62 1.92 11.63
N ILE A 33 -7.79 1.84 10.60
CA ILE A 33 -8.05 1.08 9.38
C ILE A 33 -7.33 -0.26 9.45
N ILE A 34 -8.06 -1.33 9.11
CA ILE A 34 -7.53 -2.69 9.04
C ILE A 34 -7.59 -3.13 7.58
N LEU A 35 -6.43 -3.41 7.00
CA LEU A 35 -6.28 -3.91 5.64
C LEU A 35 -6.00 -5.41 5.69
N LYS A 36 -6.58 -6.17 4.75
CA LYS A 36 -6.26 -7.59 4.58
C LYS A 36 -4.99 -7.73 3.74
N ALA A 37 -4.13 -8.66 4.13
CA ALA A 37 -2.85 -8.95 3.50
C ALA A 37 -2.83 -10.42 3.05
N ASP A 38 -3.79 -10.75 2.18
CA ASP A 38 -3.97 -12.12 1.69
C ASP A 38 -2.77 -12.54 0.84
N GLY A 39 -2.24 -13.75 1.08
CA GLY A 39 -1.07 -14.28 0.36
C GLY A 39 0.29 -13.70 0.79
N ILE A 40 0.32 -12.80 1.77
CA ILE A 40 1.56 -12.21 2.28
C ILE A 40 1.98 -12.94 3.57
N PRO A 41 3.26 -13.35 3.73
CA PRO A 41 3.73 -14.03 4.93
C PRO A 41 3.57 -13.21 6.21
N ILE A 42 3.19 -13.86 7.31
CA ILE A 42 3.12 -13.25 8.64
C ILE A 42 4.51 -12.71 9.04
N GLY A 43 4.55 -11.53 9.65
CA GLY A 43 5.78 -10.89 10.11
C GLY A 43 6.59 -10.22 9.00
N SER A 44 6.23 -10.45 7.73
CA SER A 44 6.86 -9.73 6.61
C SER A 44 6.52 -8.24 6.67
N LYS A 45 7.50 -7.41 6.32
CA LYS A 45 7.29 -5.97 6.17
C LYS A 45 6.77 -5.70 4.77
N VAL A 46 5.64 -5.03 4.68
CA VAL A 46 5.09 -4.52 3.43
C VAL A 46 5.08 -3.00 3.44
N GLU A 47 5.13 -2.43 2.24
CA GLU A 47 5.11 -0.99 2.03
C GLU A 47 3.73 -0.57 1.54
N LEU A 48 2.97 0.09 2.42
CA LEU A 48 1.70 0.69 2.05
C LEU A 48 1.97 1.97 1.26
N ARG A 49 1.35 2.09 0.09
CA ARG A 49 1.38 3.29 -0.76
C ARG A 49 0.05 3.99 -0.65
N ILE A 50 0.04 5.16 -0.04
CA ILE A 50 -1.15 5.96 0.21
C ILE A 50 -1.13 7.15 -0.75
N TYR A 51 -2.17 7.26 -1.57
CA TYR A 51 -2.36 8.35 -2.51
C TYR A 51 -3.63 9.12 -2.16
N THR A 52 -3.53 10.43 -2.00
CA THR A 52 -4.70 11.28 -1.71
C THR A 52 -5.17 11.98 -2.99
N ASN A 53 -6.47 11.89 -3.26
CA ASN A 53 -7.11 12.62 -4.34
C ASN A 53 -7.68 13.93 -3.80
N GLU A 54 -7.02 15.04 -4.10
CA GLU A 54 -7.39 16.37 -3.63
C GLU A 54 -8.80 16.81 -4.08
N LYS A 55 -9.27 16.34 -5.24
CA LYS A 55 -10.59 16.73 -5.78
C LYS A 55 -11.74 16.05 -5.05
N THR A 56 -11.55 14.82 -4.57
CA THR A 56 -12.59 14.04 -3.89
C THR A 56 -12.41 14.00 -2.37
N GLY A 57 -11.23 14.37 -1.87
CA GLY A 57 -10.85 14.23 -0.46
C GLY A 57 -10.61 12.79 -0.02
N LEU A 58 -10.64 11.82 -0.96
CA LEU A 58 -10.47 10.40 -0.66
C LEU A 58 -9.01 9.98 -0.80
N SER A 59 -8.59 9.00 -0.01
CA SER A 59 -7.27 8.39 -0.12
C SER A 59 -7.38 6.93 -0.55
N GLU A 60 -6.61 6.57 -1.57
CA GLU A 60 -6.42 5.20 -2.05
C GLU A 60 -5.20 4.58 -1.35
N ILE A 61 -5.32 3.33 -0.92
CA ILE A 61 -4.21 2.59 -0.29
C ILE A 61 -3.94 1.34 -1.12
N LYS A 62 -2.69 1.16 -1.54
CA LYS A 62 -2.18 -0.05 -2.19
C LYS A 62 -1.17 -0.75 -1.30
N ILE A 63 -1.21 -2.08 -1.29
CA ILE A 63 -0.31 -2.99 -0.57
C ILE A 63 0.58 -3.68 -1.59
#